data_AF-A0A963RKP4-F1
#
_entry.id   AF-A0A963RKP4-F1
#
_cell.length_a   1.000
_cell.length_b   1.000
_cell.length_c   1.000
_cell.angle_alpha   90.00
_cell.angle_beta   90.00
_cell.angle_gamma   90.00
#
_symmetry.space_group_name_H-M   'P 1'
#
loop_
_entity.id
_entity.type
_entity.pdbx_description
1 polymer ?
#
loop_
_entity_poly.entity_id
_entity_poly.type
_entity_poly.pdbx_seq_one_letter_code
_entity_poly.pdbx_strand_id
1 'polypeptide(L)'
;MLIARLIADPATLESALAALTAQLAGTDTPVAHAAMLDSAGEVVQIESPGNDLAAMKAALLAHFGACDAIVARDAIVVPHLFVSDMDSTMIGQECIDELADYAGL
;
A
#
# COMPACT_ATOMS: atom_id res chain seq x y z
N MET A 1 -14.89 6.38 4.19
CA MET A 1 -14.14 6.43 2.93
C MET A 1 -12.80 5.78 3.14
N LEU A 2 -12.40 4.90 2.24
CA LEU A 2 -11.07 4.33 2.15
C LEU A 2 -10.46 4.76 0.82
N ILE A 3 -9.17 5.08 0.87
CA ILE A 3 -8.34 5.31 -0.31
C ILE A 3 -7.21 4.30 -0.27
N ALA A 4 -7.11 3.46 -1.29
CA ALA A 4 -5.95 2.61 -1.53
C ALA A 4 -5.11 3.20 -2.65
N ARG A 5 -3.80 3.30 -2.45
CA ARG A 5 -2.82 3.57 -3.51
C ARG A 5 -1.86 2.40 -3.57
N LEU A 6 -1.64 1.87 -4.75
CA LEU A 6 -0.71 0.76 -4.96
C LEU A 6 0.03 0.91 -6.27
N ILE A 7 1.29 0.47 -6.26
CA ILE A 7 2.11 0.32 -7.47
C ILE A 7 1.67 -0.99 -8.13
N ALA A 8 1.07 -0.88 -9.32
CA ALA A 8 0.48 -2.03 -10.01
C ALA A 8 1.19 -2.28 -11.34
N ASP A 9 1.41 -3.56 -11.67
CA ASP A 9 1.90 -3.95 -12.98
C ASP A 9 0.84 -3.61 -14.05
N PRO A 10 1.14 -2.70 -15.01
CA PRO A 10 0.19 -2.31 -16.05
C PRO A 10 -0.35 -3.50 -16.87
N ALA A 11 0.42 -4.59 -16.98
CA ALA A 11 0.02 -5.77 -17.73
C ALA A 11 -1.14 -6.54 -17.07
N THR A 12 -1.32 -6.42 -15.76
CA THR A 12 -2.33 -7.15 -14.98
C THR A 12 -3.38 -6.26 -14.32
N LEU A 13 -3.17 -4.94 -14.34
CA LEU A 13 -4.00 -3.96 -13.67
C LEU A 13 -5.50 -4.08 -13.99
N GLU A 14 -5.86 -4.18 -15.28
CA GLU A 14 -7.27 -4.18 -15.70
C GLU A 14 -8.03 -5.42 -15.16
N SER A 15 -7.43 -6.60 -15.29
CA SER A 15 -8.05 -7.84 -14.81
C SER A 15 -8.10 -7.91 -13.29
N ALA A 16 -7.04 -7.47 -12.60
CA ALA A 16 -6.98 -7.39 -11.14
C ALA A 16 -8.04 -6.42 -10.58
N LEU A 17 -8.18 -5.24 -11.19
CA LEU A 17 -9.18 -4.24 -10.78
C LEU A 17 -10.61 -4.74 -10.99
N ALA A 18 -10.88 -5.42 -12.10
CA ALA A 18 -12.19 -6.02 -12.36
C ALA A 18 -12.56 -7.08 -11.30
N ALA A 19 -11.60 -7.96 -10.96
CA ALA A 19 -11.80 -9.00 -9.95
C ALA A 19 -12.00 -8.43 -8.54
N LEU A 20 -11.19 -7.42 -8.16
CA LEU A 20 -11.34 -6.70 -6.89
C LEU A 20 -12.71 -6.00 -6.80
N THR A 21 -13.13 -5.33 -7.87
CA THR A 21 -14.43 -4.64 -7.92
C THR A 21 -15.57 -5.64 -7.75
N ALA A 22 -15.51 -6.78 -8.43
CA ALA A 22 -16.51 -7.83 -8.33
C ALA A 22 -16.60 -8.41 -6.90
N GLN A 23 -15.46 -8.64 -6.24
CA GLN A 23 -15.43 -9.14 -4.86
C GLN A 23 -16.07 -8.14 -3.87
N LEU A 24 -15.84 -6.84 -4.06
CA LEU A 24 -16.29 -5.81 -3.12
C LEU A 24 -17.70 -5.27 -3.39
N ALA A 25 -18.27 -5.50 -4.57
CA ALA A 25 -19.54 -4.89 -5.02
C ALA A 25 -20.73 -5.10 -4.07
N GLY A 26 -20.79 -6.23 -3.35
CA GLY A 26 -21.86 -6.56 -2.41
C GLY A 26 -21.54 -6.31 -0.93
N THR A 27 -20.40 -5.67 -0.65
CA THR A 27 -19.92 -5.41 0.71
C THR A 27 -20.22 -3.97 1.14
N ASP A 28 -19.96 -3.65 2.42
CA ASP A 28 -20.00 -2.27 2.91
C ASP A 28 -18.81 -1.41 2.44
N THR A 29 -17.92 -1.96 1.60
CA THR A 29 -16.74 -1.27 1.06
C THR A 29 -16.61 -1.51 -0.46
N PRO A 30 -17.61 -1.09 -1.27
CA PRO A 30 -17.56 -1.25 -2.72
C PRO A 30 -16.53 -0.29 -3.34
N VAL A 31 -16.01 -0.61 -4.52
CA VAL A 31 -15.23 0.36 -5.31
C VAL A 31 -16.16 1.42 -5.88
N ALA A 32 -15.88 2.68 -5.60
CA ALA A 32 -16.60 3.81 -6.20
C ALA A 32 -15.83 4.45 -7.34
N HIS A 33 -14.51 4.53 -7.23
CA HIS A 33 -13.66 5.11 -8.26
C HIS A 33 -12.30 4.41 -8.29
N ALA A 34 -11.72 4.31 -9.48
CA ALA A 34 -10.35 3.86 -9.66
C ALA A 34 -9.72 4.60 -10.85
N ALA A 35 -8.52 5.13 -10.66
CA ALA A 35 -7.80 5.87 -11.69
C ALA A 35 -6.29 5.84 -11.44
N MET A 36 -5.50 5.99 -12.51
CA MET A 36 -4.07 6.24 -12.38
C MET A 36 -3.84 7.64 -11.80
N LEU A 37 -2.83 7.78 -10.96
CA LEU A 37 -2.43 9.09 -10.42
C LEU A 37 -1.68 9.90 -11.48
N ASP A 38 -2.16 11.12 -11.76
CA ASP A 38 -1.51 12.02 -12.71
C ASP A 38 -0.06 12.33 -12.34
N SER A 39 0.23 12.45 -11.04
CA SER A 39 1.58 12.72 -10.53
C SER A 39 2.49 11.48 -10.50
N ALA A 40 1.93 10.27 -10.69
CA ALA A 40 2.64 9.00 -10.57
C ALA A 40 1.95 7.93 -11.43
N GLY A 41 2.29 7.89 -12.72
CA GLY A 41 1.60 7.08 -13.73
C GLY A 41 1.68 5.56 -13.57
N GLU A 42 2.41 5.05 -12.57
CA GLU A 42 2.48 3.62 -12.21
C GLU A 42 1.62 3.29 -10.97
N VAL A 43 1.02 4.30 -10.35
CA VAL A 43 0.22 4.15 -9.13
C VAL A 43 -1.26 4.27 -9.48
N VAL A 44 -2.03 3.24 -9.14
CA VAL A 44 -3.50 3.29 -9.18
C VAL A 44 -4.03 3.74 -7.83
N GLN A 45 -4.96 4.69 -7.84
CA GLN A 45 -5.77 5.05 -6.68
C GLN A 45 -7.13 4.38 -6.82
N ILE A 46 -7.57 3.70 -5.76
CA ILE A 46 -8.89 3.08 -5.63
C ILE A 46 -9.59 3.72 -4.43
N GLU A 47 -10.82 4.17 -4.64
CA GLU A 47 -11.63 4.84 -3.64
C GLU A 47 -12.87 4.02 -3.33
N SER A 48 -13.20 3.92 -2.05
CA SER A 48 -14.43 3.31 -1.55
C SER A 48 -15.11 4.23 -0.55
N PRO A 49 -16.44 4.37 -0.57
CA PRO A 49 -17.17 5.11 0.45
C PRO A 49 -17.13 4.39 1.81
N GLY A 50 -16.86 3.08 1.82
CA GLY A 50 -16.83 2.22 3.00
C GLY A 50 -15.70 2.53 3.99
N ASN A 51 -15.61 1.72 5.05
CA ASN A 51 -14.58 1.83 6.09
C ASN A 51 -13.93 0.50 6.50
N ASP A 52 -14.33 -0.61 5.88
CA ASP A 52 -13.83 -1.94 6.20
C ASP A 52 -12.44 -2.15 5.59
N LEU A 53 -11.44 -1.81 6.39
CA LEU A 53 -10.04 -1.93 6.05
C LEU A 53 -9.63 -3.40 5.82
N ALA A 54 -10.24 -4.35 6.53
CA ALA A 54 -9.90 -5.75 6.42
C ALA A 54 -10.39 -6.33 5.09
N ALA A 55 -11.64 -6.02 4.70
CA ALA A 55 -12.19 -6.40 3.40
C ALA A 55 -11.38 -5.82 2.23
N MET A 56 -11.05 -4.53 2.28
CA MET A 56 -10.22 -3.87 1.27
C MET A 56 -8.84 -4.54 1.15
N LYS A 57 -8.13 -4.75 2.27
CA LYS A 57 -6.82 -5.41 2.26
C LYS A 57 -6.88 -6.84 1.73
N ALA A 58 -7.88 -7.61 2.13
CA ALA A 58 -8.05 -8.98 1.66
C ALA A 58 -8.29 -9.04 0.15
N ALA A 59 -9.12 -8.13 -0.40
CA ALA A 59 -9.36 -8.04 -1.83
C ALA A 59 -8.09 -7.61 -2.60
N LEU A 60 -7.34 -6.63 -2.09
CA LEU A 60 -6.07 -6.21 -2.71
C LEU A 60 -5.06 -7.35 -2.77
N LEU A 61 -4.85 -8.05 -1.65
CA LEU A 61 -3.92 -9.20 -1.58
C LEU A 61 -4.35 -10.34 -2.52
N ALA A 62 -5.65 -10.59 -2.66
CA ALA A 62 -6.16 -11.67 -3.49
C ALA A 62 -5.94 -11.44 -4.99
N HIS A 63 -6.03 -10.19 -5.46
CA HIS A 63 -6.07 -9.88 -6.90
C HIS A 63 -4.83 -9.18 -7.45
N PHE A 64 -4.09 -8.45 -6.63
CA PHE A 64 -2.86 -7.75 -7.04
C PHE A 64 -1.58 -8.49 -6.63
N GLY A 65 -1.68 -9.54 -5.82
CA GLY A 65 -0.53 -10.33 -5.39
C GLY A 65 0.47 -9.50 -4.57
N ALA A 66 1.77 -9.74 -4.77
CA ALA A 66 2.84 -8.98 -4.12
C ALA A 66 2.97 -7.60 -4.76
N CYS A 67 2.40 -6.59 -4.12
CA CYS A 67 2.52 -5.18 -4.52
C CYS A 67 2.70 -4.28 -3.29
N ASP A 68 3.34 -3.14 -3.51
CA ASP A 68 3.44 -2.09 -2.49
C ASP A 68 2.15 -1.27 -2.49
N ALA A 69 1.46 -1.28 -1.35
CA ALA A 69 0.17 -0.64 -1.19
C ALA A 69 0.05 0.09 0.15
N ILE A 70 -0.59 1.24 0.12
CA ILE A 70 -1.04 1.98 1.30
C ILE A 70 -2.56 2.10 1.25
N VAL A 71 -3.23 1.84 2.38
CA VAL A 71 -4.67 2.04 2.53
C VAL A 71 -4.92 2.98 3.70
N ALA A 72 -5.59 4.08 3.44
CA ALA A 72 -5.90 5.12 4.41
C ALA A 72 -7.41 5.38 4.51
N ARG A 73 -7.82 5.97 5.64
CA ARG A 73 -9.21 6.41 5.88
C ARG A 73 -9.50 7.83 5.38
N ASP A 74 -8.49 8.48 4.81
CA ASP A 74 -8.53 9.86 4.34
C ASP A 74 -7.54 10.06 3.19
N ALA A 75 -7.50 11.26 2.62
CA ALA A 75 -6.53 11.67 1.62
C ALA A 75 -5.10 11.36 2.06
N ILE A 76 -4.37 10.63 1.20
CA ILE A 76 -2.95 10.34 1.43
C ILE A 76 -2.14 11.58 1.02
N VAL A 77 -1.65 12.29 2.04
CA VAL A 77 -0.85 13.52 1.91
C VAL A 77 0.58 13.27 2.36
N VAL A 78 1.50 14.11 1.91
CA VAL A 78 2.89 14.08 2.37
C VAL A 78 2.93 14.52 3.84
N PRO A 79 3.51 13.73 4.75
CA PRO A 79 3.61 14.12 6.16
C PRO A 79 4.54 15.32 6.33
N HIS A 80 4.22 16.21 7.28
CA HIS A 80 5.06 17.38 7.60
C HIS A 80 6.30 17.02 8.44
N LEU A 81 6.30 15.84 9.06
CA LEU A 81 7.42 15.30 9.82
C LEU A 81 7.48 13.80 9.53
N PHE A 82 8.66 13.34 9.13
CA PHE A 82 8.96 11.92 8.93
C PHE A 82 10.04 11.52 9.95
N VAL A 83 9.71 10.57 10.81
CA VAL A 83 10.63 9.98 11.79
C VAL A 83 10.87 8.54 11.36
N SER A 84 12.15 8.18 11.27
CA SER A 84 12.58 6.84 10.91
C SER A 84 13.41 6.24 12.03
N ASP A 85 13.33 4.92 12.18
CA ASP A 85 14.32 4.18 12.94
C ASP A 85 15.69 4.25 12.25
N MET A 86 16.76 3.96 12.99
CA MET A 86 18.13 4.07 12.50
C MET A 86 18.60 2.77 11.86
N ASP A 87 18.80 1.74 12.69
CA ASP A 87 19.32 0.43 12.29
C ASP A 87 18.33 -0.29 11.37
N SER A 88 18.86 -0.99 10.36
CA SER A 88 18.12 -1.69 9.29
C SER A 88 17.00 -0.90 8.59
N THR A 89 16.97 0.42 8.76
CA THR A 89 15.97 1.33 8.16
C THR A 89 16.64 2.50 7.43
N MET A 90 17.36 3.37 8.15
CA MET A 90 18.13 4.48 7.55
C MET A 90 19.55 4.05 7.16
N ILE A 91 20.13 3.12 7.91
CA ILE A 91 21.41 2.48 7.61
C ILE A 91 21.17 0.97 7.45
N GLY A 92 21.93 0.32 6.57
CA GLY A 92 21.84 -1.13 6.37
C GLY A 92 22.58 -1.93 7.44
N GLN A 93 23.24 -1.23 8.35
CA GLN A 93 24.01 -1.77 9.45
C GLN A 93 23.14 -1.93 10.69
N GLU A 94 23.56 -2.85 11.55
CA GLU A 94 23.07 -2.99 12.92
C GLU A 94 24.17 -2.46 13.83
N CYS A 95 24.07 -1.20 14.27
CA CYS A 95 25.19 -0.49 14.89
C CYS A 95 25.81 -1.22 16.10
N ILE A 96 24.99 -1.90 16.90
CA ILE A 96 25.47 -2.63 18.08
C ILE A 96 26.19 -3.92 17.68
N ASP A 97 25.68 -4.63 16.67
CA ASP A 97 26.29 -5.87 16.20
C ASP A 97 27.67 -5.61 15.59
N GLU A 98 27.81 -4.52 14.83
CA GLU A 98 29.12 -4.12 14.28
C GLU A 98 30.14 -3.75 15.37
N LEU A 99 29.68 -3.11 16.44
CA LEU A 99 30.55 -2.79 17.59
C LEU A 99 30.95 -4.04 18.37
N ALA A 100 30.06 -5.02 18.48
CA ALA A 100 30.35 -6.31 19.10
C ALA A 100 31.41 -7.08 18.28
N ASP A 101 31.24 -7.13 16.96
CA ASP A 101 32.22 -7.73 16.03
C ASP A 101 33.60 -7.07 16.17
N TYR A 102 33.66 -5.74 16.23
CA TYR A 102 34.91 -5.00 16.44
C TYR A 102 35.57 -5.32 17.80
N ALA A 103 34.75 -5.54 18.84
CA ALA A 103 35.21 -5.92 20.18
C ALA A 103 35.56 -7.41 20.31
N GLY A 104 35.25 -8.23 19.29
CA GLY A 104 35.45 -9.67 19.30
C GLY A 104 34.51 -10.42 20.26
N LEU A 105 33.27 -9.91 20.42
CA LEU A 105 32.22 -10.49 21.27
C LEU A 105 31.28 -11.40 20.48
#